data_AF-A0A6J4FMI3-F1
#
_entry.id   AF-A0A6J4FMI3-F1
#
_cell.length_a   1.000
_cell.length_b   1.000
_cell.length_c   1.000
_cell.angle_alpha   90.00
_cell.angle_beta   90.00
_cell.angle_gamma   90.00
#
_symmetry.space_group_name_H-M   'P 1'
#
loop_
_entity.id
_entity.type
_entity.pdbx_description
1 polymer ?
#
loop_
_entity_poly.entity_id
_entity_poly.type
_entity_poly.pdbx_seq_one_letter_code
_entity_poly.pdbx_strand_id
1 'polypeptide(L)'
;MTDIIHAWLELEHRILKATRPVEAEFAAINLAHTLVPYRQAVLWDQSVITLSGAASVEANAPYVLWLDKVLRHLHRDHPTLVEAADLPADLAGHWPDWLPAHGLVLPCGAGILLFARDEPFVEGEVALLERLADLVGVTRTALSPRKLAFKFPKGRWAWAVAAFGIAALFFPVTGSVLAPAESVAAHPVVVRAPLDGVVDKVLVRPNDTVKDGQALFALDATTLSGRLDVARQTLATAEAEYRQAAQAMVFDAKAKAQVAILAGKAEEKAAEVRLLESQLARIEAKAPKPGIAVFDDAADWIGRPVVVGEKVMAVADESDTEIEAWVSVADVGEVRVQGVLTFFLNTDPLSPVKAQVRSVAYEASARPDSTIAHRVRATINGAAKPRLGLKGTARIDGDSVPLVWWVFRRPLATMRQFVGF
;
A
#
# COMPACT_ATOMS: atom_id res chain seq x y z
N MET A 1 15.00 -63.28 -0.06
CA MET A 1 13.58 -63.17 0.35
C MET A 1 13.39 -62.13 1.46
N THR A 2 14.23 -62.11 2.50
CA THR A 2 14.11 -61.14 3.62
C THR A 2 14.20 -59.68 3.16
N ASP A 3 15.07 -59.37 2.19
CA ASP A 3 15.27 -57.98 1.72
C ASP A 3 14.07 -57.39 0.97
N ILE A 4 13.36 -58.19 0.15
CA ILE A 4 12.16 -57.72 -0.58
C ILE A 4 11.01 -57.44 0.39
N ILE A 5 10.87 -58.25 1.44
CA ILE A 5 9.85 -58.03 2.48
C ILE A 5 10.14 -56.74 3.25
N HIS A 6 11.41 -56.48 3.58
CA HIS A 6 11.80 -55.21 4.21
C HIS A 6 11.55 -54.00 3.30
N ALA A 7 11.91 -54.11 2.02
CA ALA A 7 11.64 -53.06 1.03
C ALA A 7 10.14 -52.78 0.87
N TRP A 8 9.30 -53.84 0.88
CA TRP A 8 7.85 -53.72 0.83
C TRP A 8 7.30 -52.98 2.05
N LEU A 9 7.69 -53.39 3.25
CA LEU A 9 7.21 -52.77 4.50
C LEU A 9 7.63 -51.30 4.61
N GLU A 10 8.82 -50.95 4.15
CA GLU A 10 9.27 -49.55 4.13
C GLU A 10 8.45 -48.70 3.14
N LEU A 11 8.20 -49.22 1.94
CA LEU A 11 7.39 -48.53 0.93
C LEU A 11 5.95 -48.35 1.40
N GLU A 12 5.35 -49.40 1.93
CA GLU A 12 3.98 -49.39 2.47
C GLU A 12 3.85 -48.34 3.59
N HIS A 13 4.80 -48.30 4.53
CA HIS A 13 4.80 -47.32 5.61
C HIS A 13 4.92 -45.87 5.12
N ARG A 14 5.72 -45.62 4.07
CA ARG A 14 5.86 -44.27 3.47
C ARG A 14 4.56 -43.83 2.79
N ILE A 15 3.90 -44.72 2.06
CA ILE A 15 2.62 -44.42 1.39
C ILE A 15 1.52 -44.17 2.42
N LEU A 16 1.44 -44.98 3.48
CA LEU A 16 0.45 -44.82 4.55
C LEU A 16 0.65 -43.55 5.39
N LYS A 17 1.89 -43.04 5.51
CA LYS A 17 2.21 -41.80 6.23
C LYS A 17 2.05 -40.53 5.39
N ALA A 18 1.75 -40.65 4.10
CA ALA A 18 1.55 -39.50 3.23
C ALA A 18 0.42 -38.60 3.74
N THR A 19 0.66 -37.28 3.74
CA THR A 19 -0.34 -36.28 4.15
C THR A 19 -1.04 -35.64 2.96
N ARG A 20 -0.44 -35.75 1.78
CA ARG A 20 -0.94 -35.21 0.51
C ARG A 20 -0.91 -36.31 -0.56
N PRO A 21 -1.85 -36.30 -1.51
CA PRO A 21 -1.88 -37.29 -2.60
C PRO A 21 -0.53 -37.41 -3.33
N VAL A 22 0.09 -36.27 -3.66
CA VAL A 22 1.37 -36.21 -4.38
C VAL A 22 2.50 -36.97 -3.69
N GLU A 23 2.52 -37.02 -2.35
CA GLU A 23 3.56 -37.74 -1.59
C GLU A 23 3.42 -39.26 -1.75
N ALA A 24 2.18 -39.78 -1.70
CA ALA A 24 1.89 -41.19 -1.94
C ALA A 24 2.18 -41.59 -3.40
N GLU A 25 1.78 -40.73 -4.35
CA GLU A 25 2.00 -40.93 -5.78
C GLU A 25 3.49 -40.96 -6.13
N PHE A 26 4.28 -40.03 -5.58
CA PHE A 26 5.73 -39.99 -5.78
C PHE A 26 6.42 -41.22 -5.20
N ALA A 27 6.05 -41.64 -3.98
CA ALA A 27 6.61 -42.82 -3.33
C ALA A 27 6.32 -44.08 -4.14
N ALA A 28 5.06 -44.27 -4.56
CA ALA A 28 4.64 -45.42 -5.34
C ALA A 28 5.42 -45.58 -6.64
N ILE A 29 5.61 -44.50 -7.38
CA ILE A 29 6.29 -44.55 -8.67
C ILE A 29 7.79 -44.71 -8.42
N ASN A 30 8.44 -43.77 -7.74
CA ASN A 30 9.90 -43.71 -7.70
C ASN A 30 10.55 -44.75 -6.79
N LEU A 31 9.87 -45.19 -5.73
CA LEU A 31 10.43 -46.18 -4.80
C LEU A 31 10.02 -47.61 -5.15
N ALA A 32 9.07 -47.84 -6.06
CA ALA A 32 8.75 -49.20 -6.52
C ALA A 32 9.94 -49.93 -7.19
N HIS A 33 10.98 -49.20 -7.60
CA HIS A 33 12.19 -49.79 -8.17
C HIS A 33 12.97 -50.62 -7.13
N THR A 34 12.73 -50.42 -5.82
CA THR A 34 13.29 -51.27 -4.76
C THR A 34 12.60 -52.63 -4.68
N LEU A 35 11.40 -52.75 -5.25
CA LEU A 35 10.58 -53.97 -5.26
C LEU A 35 10.77 -54.76 -6.55
N VAL A 36 10.62 -54.07 -7.69
CA VAL A 36 10.72 -54.66 -9.02
C VAL A 36 11.50 -53.68 -9.91
N PRO A 37 12.57 -54.12 -10.59
CA PRO A 37 13.29 -53.25 -11.51
C PRO A 37 12.38 -52.89 -12.69
N TYR A 38 12.29 -51.60 -12.97
CA TYR A 38 11.55 -51.05 -14.10
C TYR A 38 12.35 -49.88 -14.68
N ARG A 39 12.13 -49.54 -15.96
CA ARG A 39 12.81 -48.41 -16.61
C ARG A 39 11.98 -47.13 -16.58
N GLN A 40 10.67 -47.26 -16.74
CA GLN A 40 9.73 -46.14 -16.61
C GLN A 40 8.50 -46.58 -15.84
N ALA A 41 7.98 -45.69 -15.00
CA ALA A 41 6.72 -45.86 -14.30
C ALA A 41 5.88 -44.59 -14.35
N VAL A 42 4.56 -44.75 -14.45
CA VAL A 42 3.61 -43.66 -14.71
C VAL A 42 2.37 -43.87 -13.86
N LEU A 43 1.86 -42.80 -13.25
CA LEU A 43 0.50 -42.75 -12.71
C LEU A 43 -0.37 -41.82 -13.55
N TRP A 44 -1.56 -42.32 -13.91
CA TRP A 44 -2.53 -41.62 -14.72
C TRP A 44 -3.91 -41.65 -14.09
N ASP A 45 -4.61 -40.52 -14.06
CA ASP A 45 -6.04 -40.42 -13.75
C ASP A 45 -6.60 -39.20 -14.48
N GLN A 46 -7.36 -39.46 -15.55
CA GLN A 46 -7.86 -38.48 -16.54
C GLN A 46 -6.76 -37.71 -17.29
N SER A 47 -5.54 -37.67 -16.76
CA SER A 47 -4.31 -37.10 -17.29
C SER A 47 -3.11 -37.74 -16.58
N VAL A 48 -1.91 -37.63 -17.15
CA VAL A 48 -0.67 -38.10 -16.50
C VAL A 48 -0.38 -37.23 -15.28
N ILE A 49 -0.35 -37.82 -14.10
CA ILE A 49 -0.13 -37.12 -12.83
C ILE A 49 1.36 -37.07 -12.49
N THR A 50 2.02 -38.22 -12.54
CA THR A 50 3.43 -38.37 -12.14
C THR A 50 4.15 -39.37 -13.04
N LEU A 51 5.44 -39.09 -13.29
CA LEU A 51 6.37 -39.92 -14.06
C LEU A 51 7.60 -40.25 -13.20
N SER A 52 8.13 -41.45 -13.34
CA SER A 52 9.36 -41.87 -12.65
C SER A 52 10.55 -41.03 -13.09
N GLY A 53 11.33 -40.54 -12.14
CA GLY A 53 12.55 -39.77 -12.40
C GLY A 53 12.31 -38.31 -12.83
N ALA A 54 11.06 -37.86 -12.97
CA ALA A 54 10.73 -36.46 -13.24
C ALA A 54 10.24 -35.76 -11.97
N ALA A 55 10.79 -34.57 -11.68
CA ALA A 55 10.34 -33.75 -10.56
C ALA A 55 8.97 -33.07 -10.82
N SER A 56 8.62 -32.84 -12.08
CA SER A 56 7.34 -32.28 -12.51
C SER A 56 6.97 -32.79 -13.90
N VAL A 57 5.67 -33.03 -14.15
CA VAL A 57 5.17 -33.45 -15.46
C VAL A 57 4.81 -32.23 -16.31
N GLU A 58 5.42 -32.11 -17.48
CA GLU A 58 5.06 -31.10 -18.48
C GLU A 58 3.91 -31.60 -19.37
N ALA A 59 2.69 -31.11 -19.12
CA ALA A 59 1.47 -31.60 -19.78
C ALA A 59 1.48 -31.51 -21.32
N ASN A 60 2.25 -30.57 -21.89
CA ASN A 60 2.32 -30.34 -23.34
C ASN A 60 3.51 -31.06 -24.02
N ALA A 61 4.31 -31.82 -23.27
CA ALA A 61 5.41 -32.57 -23.86
C ALA A 61 4.88 -33.65 -24.83
N PRO A 62 5.50 -33.84 -26.01
CA PRO A 62 5.06 -34.84 -27.00
C PRO A 62 4.91 -36.25 -26.41
N TYR A 63 5.81 -36.64 -25.51
CA TYR A 63 5.74 -37.89 -24.73
C TYR A 63 4.44 -38.01 -23.94
N VAL A 64 4.11 -36.99 -23.15
CA VAL A 64 2.98 -36.98 -22.21
C VAL A 64 1.66 -37.01 -22.96
N LEU A 65 1.57 -36.27 -24.07
CA LEU A 65 0.40 -36.27 -24.95
C LEU A 65 0.17 -37.62 -25.63
N TRP A 66 1.25 -38.31 -26.02
CA TRP A 66 1.17 -39.66 -26.57
C TRP A 66 0.79 -40.68 -25.48
N LEU A 67 1.45 -40.62 -24.32
CA LEU A 67 1.23 -41.52 -23.18
C LEU A 67 -0.20 -41.41 -22.63
N ASP A 68 -0.75 -40.21 -22.60
CA ASP A 68 -2.14 -39.96 -22.22
C ASP A 68 -3.13 -40.66 -23.16
N LYS A 69 -2.87 -40.67 -24.48
CA LYS A 69 -3.69 -41.42 -25.46
C LYS A 69 -3.55 -42.93 -25.28
N VAL A 70 -2.34 -43.41 -25.01
CA VAL A 70 -2.03 -44.82 -24.74
C VAL A 70 -2.77 -45.32 -23.50
N LEU A 71 -2.65 -44.62 -22.36
CA LEU A 71 -3.27 -45.03 -21.10
C LEU A 71 -4.79 -44.94 -21.11
N ARG A 72 -5.38 -43.99 -21.86
CA ARG A 72 -6.83 -43.99 -22.12
C ARG A 72 -7.30 -45.23 -22.88
N HIS A 73 -6.49 -45.73 -23.81
CA HIS A 73 -6.81 -46.94 -24.58
C HIS A 73 -6.62 -48.21 -23.76
N LEU A 74 -5.58 -48.24 -22.92
CA LEU A 74 -5.21 -49.39 -22.10
C LEU A 74 -5.92 -49.43 -20.73
N HIS A 75 -6.95 -48.62 -20.51
CA HIS A 75 -7.71 -48.66 -19.26
C HIS A 75 -8.43 -50.00 -19.09
N ARG A 76 -7.94 -50.83 -18.17
CA ARG A 76 -8.47 -52.16 -17.84
C ARG A 76 -8.77 -52.25 -16.34
N ASP A 77 -9.77 -53.05 -15.98
CA ASP A 77 -10.16 -53.29 -14.58
C ASP A 77 -9.32 -54.39 -13.90
N HIS A 78 -8.30 -54.93 -14.58
CA HIS A 78 -7.42 -55.99 -14.07
C HIS A 78 -5.97 -55.77 -14.53
N PRO A 79 -4.97 -56.30 -13.78
CA PRO A 79 -3.57 -56.32 -14.20
C PRO A 79 -3.42 -56.91 -15.60
N THR A 80 -2.82 -56.15 -16.51
CA THR A 80 -2.67 -56.57 -17.91
C THR A 80 -1.24 -56.32 -18.37
N LEU A 81 -0.59 -57.36 -18.89
CA LEU A 81 0.66 -57.23 -19.62
C LEU A 81 0.34 -56.70 -21.01
N VAL A 82 1.06 -55.65 -21.43
CA VAL A 82 0.81 -54.93 -22.67
C VAL A 82 2.11 -54.77 -23.45
N GLU A 83 2.01 -54.92 -24.76
CA GLU A 83 3.09 -54.66 -25.71
C GLU A 83 2.61 -53.68 -26.79
N ALA A 84 3.54 -53.21 -27.63
CA ALA A 84 3.21 -52.31 -28.74
C ALA A 84 2.12 -52.88 -29.66
N ALA A 85 2.02 -54.20 -29.78
CA ALA A 85 1.02 -54.87 -30.62
C ALA A 85 -0.42 -54.75 -30.10
N ASP A 86 -0.62 -54.45 -28.81
CA ASP A 86 -1.94 -54.29 -28.19
C ASP A 86 -2.55 -52.90 -28.41
N LEU A 87 -1.81 -52.01 -29.08
CA LEU A 87 -2.21 -50.63 -29.36
C LEU A 87 -2.66 -50.44 -30.82
N PRO A 88 -3.51 -49.42 -31.10
CA PRO A 88 -3.79 -48.98 -32.46
C PRO A 88 -2.51 -48.62 -33.21
N ALA A 89 -2.47 -48.86 -34.52
CA ALA A 89 -1.27 -48.69 -35.36
C ALA A 89 -0.59 -47.31 -35.19
N ASP A 90 -1.39 -46.25 -35.05
CA ASP A 90 -0.91 -44.87 -34.86
C ASP A 90 -0.16 -44.65 -33.53
N LEU A 91 -0.51 -45.41 -32.49
CA LEU A 91 0.14 -45.33 -31.18
C LEU A 91 1.28 -46.36 -31.05
N ALA A 92 1.08 -47.55 -31.61
CA ALA A 92 2.06 -48.64 -31.62
C ALA A 92 3.38 -48.25 -32.30
N GLY A 93 3.32 -47.48 -33.39
CA GLY A 93 4.51 -47.06 -34.14
C GLY A 93 5.49 -46.19 -33.35
N HIS A 94 5.01 -45.46 -32.35
CA HIS A 94 5.84 -44.63 -31.48
C HIS A 94 6.27 -45.34 -30.18
N TRP A 95 5.74 -46.52 -29.88
CA TRP A 95 6.07 -47.21 -28.62
C TRP A 95 7.58 -47.45 -28.43
N PRO A 96 8.34 -47.97 -29.42
CA PRO A 96 9.77 -48.24 -29.24
C PRO A 96 10.62 -46.98 -29.03
N ASP A 97 10.14 -45.82 -29.49
CA ASP A 97 10.85 -44.54 -29.35
C ASP A 97 10.79 -44.01 -27.91
N TRP A 98 9.73 -44.37 -27.16
CA TRP A 98 9.40 -43.74 -25.88
C TRP A 98 9.32 -44.72 -24.71
N LEU A 99 8.84 -45.95 -24.92
CA LEU A 99 8.64 -46.97 -23.88
C LEU A 99 9.44 -48.27 -24.17
N PRO A 100 9.89 -48.97 -23.12
CA PRO A 100 10.47 -50.31 -23.21
C PRO A 100 9.51 -51.38 -23.78
N ALA A 101 10.04 -52.53 -24.18
CA ALA A 101 9.29 -53.57 -24.89
C ALA A 101 8.04 -54.11 -24.15
N HIS A 102 8.12 -54.29 -22.83
CA HIS A 102 7.03 -54.86 -22.04
C HIS A 102 6.48 -53.84 -21.03
N GLY A 103 5.18 -53.63 -21.07
CA GLY A 103 4.43 -52.82 -20.10
C GLY A 103 3.54 -53.69 -19.20
N LEU A 104 3.33 -53.24 -17.97
CA LEU A 104 2.37 -53.78 -17.03
C LEU A 104 1.43 -52.66 -16.60
N VAL A 105 0.16 -52.81 -16.92
CA VAL A 105 -0.91 -51.87 -16.59
C VAL A 105 -1.68 -52.39 -15.38
N LEU A 106 -1.79 -51.57 -14.35
CA LEU A 106 -2.42 -51.92 -13.07
C LEU A 106 -3.49 -50.88 -12.71
N PRO A 107 -4.74 -51.29 -12.46
CA PRO A 107 -5.77 -50.39 -11.97
C PRO A 107 -5.43 -49.91 -10.55
N CYS A 108 -5.63 -48.62 -10.28
CA CYS A 108 -5.28 -47.96 -9.03
C CYS A 108 -6.43 -47.00 -8.62
N GLY A 109 -7.52 -47.55 -8.09
CA GLY A 109 -8.73 -46.78 -7.76
C GLY A 109 -9.42 -46.22 -9.01
N ALA A 110 -9.42 -44.89 -9.17
CA ALA A 110 -9.95 -44.22 -10.37
C ALA A 110 -8.89 -44.01 -11.48
N GLY A 111 -7.63 -44.39 -11.22
CA GLY A 111 -6.51 -44.22 -12.14
C GLY A 111 -5.81 -45.52 -12.52
N ILE A 112 -4.68 -45.40 -13.21
CA ILE A 112 -3.86 -46.49 -13.73
C ILE A 112 -2.40 -46.25 -13.35
N LEU A 113 -1.71 -47.30 -12.90
CA LEU A 113 -0.25 -47.36 -12.85
C LEU A 113 0.30 -48.18 -14.02
N LEU A 114 1.26 -47.63 -14.75
CA LEU A 114 2.00 -48.33 -15.79
C LEU A 114 3.44 -48.49 -15.34
N PHE A 115 3.96 -49.72 -15.39
CA PHE A 115 5.39 -50.02 -15.24
C PHE A 115 5.90 -50.61 -16.56
N ALA A 116 7.01 -50.11 -17.07
CA ALA A 116 7.58 -50.59 -18.34
C ALA A 116 9.07 -50.94 -18.21
N ARG A 117 9.47 -52.06 -18.81
CA ARG A 117 10.85 -52.55 -18.82
C ARG A 117 11.14 -53.42 -20.06
N ASP A 118 12.42 -53.69 -20.30
CA ASP A 118 12.88 -54.41 -21.49
C ASP A 118 12.71 -55.95 -21.38
N GLU A 119 12.52 -56.47 -20.16
CA GLU A 119 12.31 -57.90 -19.87
C GLU A 119 10.84 -58.20 -19.46
N PRO A 120 10.29 -59.37 -19.78
CA PRO A 120 8.90 -59.71 -19.42
C PRO A 120 8.71 -59.80 -17.90
N PHE A 121 7.58 -59.35 -17.39
CA PHE A 121 7.23 -59.44 -15.95
C PHE A 121 6.90 -60.88 -15.53
N VAL A 122 7.41 -61.29 -14.38
CA VAL A 122 7.12 -62.61 -13.79
C VAL A 122 5.86 -62.52 -12.90
N GLU A 123 5.09 -63.60 -12.79
CA GLU A 123 3.84 -63.63 -12.00
C GLU A 123 3.98 -63.10 -10.57
N GLY A 124 5.10 -63.41 -9.88
CA GLY A 124 5.37 -62.92 -8.53
C GLY A 124 5.59 -61.41 -8.44
N GLU A 125 6.16 -60.80 -9.48
CA GLU A 125 6.37 -59.34 -9.55
C GLU A 125 5.05 -58.63 -9.87
N VAL A 126 4.22 -59.21 -10.73
CA VAL A 126 2.89 -58.70 -11.04
C VAL A 126 2.04 -58.63 -9.78
N ALA A 127 2.00 -59.70 -8.98
CA ALA A 127 1.25 -59.72 -7.73
C ALA A 127 1.73 -58.66 -6.71
N LEU A 128 3.04 -58.39 -6.67
CA LEU A 128 3.63 -57.39 -5.78
C LEU A 128 3.25 -55.96 -6.20
N LEU A 129 3.33 -55.67 -7.50
CA LEU A 129 2.97 -54.35 -8.04
C LEU A 129 1.45 -54.12 -8.03
N GLU A 130 0.65 -55.17 -8.22
CA GLU A 130 -0.81 -55.11 -8.04
C GLU A 130 -1.17 -54.70 -6.61
N ARG A 131 -0.50 -55.30 -5.61
CA ARG A 131 -0.71 -54.93 -4.21
C ARG A 131 -0.32 -53.48 -3.94
N LEU A 132 0.72 -52.97 -4.61
CA LEU A 132 1.12 -51.57 -4.52
C LEU A 132 0.04 -50.66 -5.12
N ALA A 133 -0.51 -51.02 -6.27
CA ALA A 133 -1.55 -50.26 -6.95
C ALA A 133 -2.83 -50.12 -6.09
N ASP A 134 -3.24 -51.20 -5.42
CA ASP A 134 -4.35 -51.16 -4.46
C ASP A 134 -4.10 -50.16 -3.33
N LEU A 135 -2.91 -50.23 -2.72
CA LEU A 135 -2.53 -49.38 -1.58
C LEU A 135 -2.56 -47.88 -1.97
N VAL A 136 -2.04 -47.57 -3.15
CA VAL A 136 -2.00 -46.21 -3.70
C VAL A 136 -3.40 -45.72 -4.03
N GLY A 137 -4.25 -46.58 -4.61
CA GLY A 137 -5.64 -46.25 -4.94
C GLY A 137 -6.45 -45.86 -3.69
N VAL A 138 -6.31 -46.63 -2.61
CA VAL A 138 -6.99 -46.36 -1.34
C VAL A 138 -6.49 -45.08 -0.68
N THR A 139 -5.16 -44.92 -0.56
CA THR A 139 -4.57 -43.72 0.09
C THR A 139 -4.89 -42.45 -0.68
N ARG A 140 -4.80 -42.47 -2.01
CA ARG A 140 -5.16 -41.33 -2.87
C ARG A 140 -6.63 -40.93 -2.76
N THR A 141 -7.53 -41.91 -2.67
CA THR A 141 -8.96 -41.65 -2.45
C THR A 141 -9.22 -41.04 -1.07
N ALA A 142 -8.51 -41.51 -0.03
CA ALA A 142 -8.63 -40.98 1.33
C ALA A 142 -8.10 -39.56 1.48
N LEU A 143 -7.01 -39.21 0.77
CA LEU A 143 -6.37 -37.90 0.83
C LEU A 143 -6.96 -36.86 -0.15
N SER A 144 -7.82 -37.28 -1.08
CA SER A 144 -8.46 -36.37 -2.02
C SER A 144 -9.54 -35.52 -1.33
N PRO A 145 -9.57 -34.19 -1.53
CA PRO A 145 -10.56 -33.34 -0.89
C PRO A 145 -11.98 -33.74 -1.33
N ARG A 146 -12.83 -34.08 -0.36
CA ARG A 146 -14.26 -34.30 -0.60
C ARG A 146 -14.85 -33.00 -1.16
N LYS A 147 -15.23 -33.01 -2.45
CA LYS A 147 -15.94 -31.89 -3.05
C LYS A 147 -17.27 -31.71 -2.30
N LEU A 148 -17.39 -30.65 -1.51
CA LEU A 148 -18.67 -30.25 -0.91
C LEU A 148 -19.60 -29.84 -2.05
N ALA A 149 -20.40 -30.77 -2.55
CA ALA A 149 -21.39 -30.48 -3.57
C ALA A 149 -22.58 -29.76 -2.90
N PHE A 150 -22.65 -28.45 -3.10
CA PHE A 150 -23.81 -27.66 -2.68
C PHE A 150 -25.02 -28.08 -3.52
N LYS A 151 -25.91 -28.89 -2.93
CA LYS A 151 -27.12 -29.35 -3.62
C LYS A 151 -28.14 -28.20 -3.62
N PHE A 152 -28.28 -27.54 -4.77
CA PHE A 152 -29.35 -26.54 -4.95
C PHE A 152 -30.72 -27.22 -4.83
N PRO A 153 -31.68 -26.62 -4.10
CA PRO A 153 -33.05 -27.12 -4.04
C PRO A 153 -33.68 -27.04 -5.44
N LYS A 154 -34.39 -28.10 -5.86
CA LYS A 154 -35.13 -28.14 -7.13
C LYS A 154 -36.61 -27.77 -6.91
N GLY A 155 -37.26 -27.19 -7.92
CA GLY A 155 -38.71 -26.91 -7.91
C GLY A 155 -39.08 -25.50 -7.38
N ARG A 156 -40.31 -25.33 -6.87
CA ARG A 156 -40.84 -24.03 -6.40
C ARG A 156 -40.00 -23.34 -5.31
N TRP A 157 -39.28 -24.12 -4.51
CA TRP A 157 -38.34 -23.63 -3.51
C TRP A 157 -37.08 -23.01 -4.11
N ALA A 158 -36.66 -23.43 -5.32
CA ALA A 158 -35.55 -22.80 -6.04
C ALA A 158 -35.89 -21.34 -6.39
N TRP A 159 -37.12 -21.09 -6.84
CA TRP A 159 -37.62 -19.75 -7.14
C TRP A 159 -37.78 -18.89 -5.89
N ALA A 160 -38.24 -19.46 -4.77
CA ALA A 160 -38.33 -18.75 -3.50
C ALA A 160 -36.95 -18.34 -2.97
N VAL A 161 -35.97 -19.24 -3.04
CA VAL A 161 -34.57 -18.97 -2.64
C VAL A 161 -33.92 -17.95 -3.57
N ALA A 162 -34.17 -18.04 -4.89
CA ALA A 162 -33.70 -17.06 -5.85
C ALA A 162 -34.32 -15.67 -5.61
N ALA A 163 -35.64 -15.60 -5.39
CA ALA A 163 -36.33 -14.35 -5.10
C ALA A 163 -35.85 -13.72 -3.78
N PHE A 164 -35.62 -14.53 -2.74
CA PHE A 164 -35.05 -14.05 -1.48
C PHE A 164 -33.61 -13.54 -1.66
N GLY A 165 -32.77 -14.26 -2.42
CA GLY A 165 -31.43 -13.81 -2.74
C GLY A 165 -31.40 -12.48 -3.50
N ILE A 166 -32.30 -12.32 -4.49
CA ILE A 166 -32.47 -11.07 -5.23
C ILE A 166 -32.96 -9.95 -4.31
N ALA A 167 -33.94 -10.20 -3.45
CA ALA A 167 -34.42 -9.20 -2.49
C ALA A 167 -33.32 -8.76 -1.51
N ALA A 168 -32.51 -9.70 -1.01
CA ALA A 168 -31.37 -9.40 -0.14
C ALA A 168 -30.30 -8.53 -0.83
N LEU A 169 -30.11 -8.68 -2.14
CA LEU A 169 -29.18 -7.86 -2.94
C LEU A 169 -29.59 -6.39 -3.04
N PHE A 170 -30.88 -6.07 -2.88
CA PHE A 170 -31.39 -4.68 -2.88
C PHE A 170 -31.43 -4.03 -1.49
N PHE A 171 -31.03 -4.74 -0.44
CA PHE A 171 -31.00 -4.18 0.90
C PHE A 171 -29.98 -3.02 0.97
N PRO A 172 -30.37 -1.82 1.45
CA PRO A 172 -29.46 -0.67 1.51
C PRO A 172 -28.43 -0.88 2.61
N VAL A 173 -27.15 -0.77 2.26
CA VAL A 173 -26.03 -0.84 3.19
C VAL A 173 -25.30 0.49 3.15
N THR A 174 -25.02 1.07 4.32
CA THR A 174 -24.18 2.26 4.44
C THR A 174 -22.73 1.87 4.21
N GLY A 175 -22.12 2.44 3.17
CA GLY A 175 -20.68 2.39 3.00
C GLY A 175 -19.98 3.17 4.11
N SER A 176 -18.80 2.73 4.53
CA SER A 176 -17.93 3.54 5.36
C SER A 176 -16.50 3.38 4.89
N VAL A 177 -15.76 4.48 4.83
CA VAL A 177 -14.35 4.51 4.48
C VAL A 177 -13.55 4.73 5.74
N LEU A 178 -12.48 3.94 5.91
CA LEU A 178 -11.53 4.09 6.99
C LEU A 178 -10.28 4.78 6.45
N ALA A 179 -9.85 5.83 7.13
CA ALA A 179 -8.71 6.65 6.72
C ALA A 179 -7.86 7.01 7.94
N PRO A 180 -6.52 6.97 7.85
CA PRO A 180 -5.67 7.53 8.90
C PRO A 180 -5.95 9.02 9.03
N ALA A 181 -6.11 9.50 10.26
CA ALA A 181 -6.47 10.89 10.53
C ALA A 181 -5.72 11.46 11.72
N GLU A 182 -5.63 12.77 11.78
CA GLU A 182 -4.97 13.51 12.85
C GLU A 182 -5.73 14.78 13.22
N SER A 183 -5.59 15.19 14.48
CA SER A 183 -6.10 16.45 14.99
C SER A 183 -5.16 17.57 14.57
N VAL A 184 -5.62 18.48 13.71
CA VAL A 184 -4.86 19.64 13.24
C VAL A 184 -5.52 20.94 13.68
N ALA A 185 -4.81 22.05 13.54
CA ALA A 185 -5.35 23.36 13.85
C ALA A 185 -6.35 23.76 12.76
N ALA A 186 -7.53 24.23 13.15
CA ALA A 186 -8.55 24.67 12.21
C ALA A 186 -8.14 25.98 11.51
N HIS A 187 -7.60 26.93 12.26
CA HIS A 187 -7.16 28.23 11.74
C HIS A 187 -5.75 28.60 12.22
N PRO A 188 -4.70 27.91 11.75
CA PRO A 188 -3.33 28.28 12.05
C PRO A 188 -2.95 29.57 11.34
N VAL A 189 -2.30 30.50 12.04
CA VAL A 189 -1.75 31.71 11.43
C VAL A 189 -0.28 31.44 11.13
N VAL A 190 0.06 31.45 9.84
CA VAL A 190 1.43 31.21 9.39
C VAL A 190 2.28 32.46 9.66
N VAL A 191 3.36 32.29 10.41
CA VAL A 191 4.37 33.31 10.67
C VAL A 191 5.46 33.16 9.62
N ARG A 192 5.64 34.22 8.84
CA ARG A 192 6.55 34.27 7.70
C ARG A 192 7.74 35.16 8.02
N ALA A 193 8.84 34.96 7.31
CA ALA A 193 9.98 35.88 7.35
C ALA A 193 9.54 37.28 6.87
N PRO A 194 9.73 38.33 7.70
CA PRO A 194 9.28 39.68 7.38
C PRO A 194 10.21 40.40 6.38
N LEU A 195 11.47 39.99 6.32
CA LEU A 195 12.54 40.56 5.51
C LEU A 195 13.49 39.43 5.05
N ASP A 196 14.25 39.68 3.99
CA ASP A 196 15.33 38.79 3.57
C ASP A 196 16.47 38.86 4.59
N GLY A 197 17.01 37.72 4.99
CA GLY A 197 18.09 37.67 5.96
C GLY A 197 18.43 36.26 6.43
N VAL A 198 19.28 36.18 7.44
CA VAL A 198 19.61 34.91 8.11
C VAL A 198 18.92 34.90 9.46
N VAL A 199 18.31 33.78 9.84
CA VAL A 199 17.74 33.63 11.18
C VAL A 199 18.87 33.55 12.20
N ASP A 200 18.99 34.54 13.08
CA ASP A 200 20.02 34.59 14.13
C ASP A 200 19.64 33.67 15.29
N LYS A 201 18.41 33.81 15.78
CA LYS A 201 17.90 33.06 16.93
C LYS A 201 16.41 32.83 16.86
N VAL A 202 16.00 31.67 17.35
CA VAL A 202 14.60 31.34 17.63
C VAL A 202 14.39 31.49 19.14
N LEU A 203 13.44 32.34 19.53
CA LEU A 203 13.22 32.76 20.92
C LEU A 203 12.19 31.87 21.65
N VAL A 204 11.50 31.00 20.92
CA VAL A 204 10.48 30.07 21.42
C VAL A 204 10.86 28.64 21.08
N ARG A 205 10.40 27.68 21.88
CA ARG A 205 10.59 26.26 21.57
C ARG A 205 9.37 25.70 20.82
N PRO A 206 9.53 24.59 20.09
CA PRO A 206 8.39 23.88 19.52
C PRO A 206 7.36 23.55 20.60
N ASN A 207 6.08 23.79 20.30
CA ASN A 207 4.93 23.58 21.17
C ASN A 207 4.85 24.52 22.39
N ASP A 208 5.64 25.59 22.45
CA ASP A 208 5.52 26.60 23.51
C ASP A 208 4.26 27.46 23.32
N THR A 209 3.61 27.81 24.44
CA THR A 209 2.53 28.81 24.47
C THR A 209 3.09 30.22 24.29
N VAL A 210 2.54 30.96 23.33
CA VAL A 210 2.93 32.33 22.99
C VAL A 210 1.77 33.30 23.18
N LYS A 211 2.10 34.53 23.59
CA LYS A 211 1.16 35.64 23.73
C LYS A 211 1.10 36.48 22.45
N ASP A 212 0.04 37.26 22.31
CA ASP A 212 -0.05 38.25 21.24
C ASP A 212 1.13 39.23 21.27
N GLY A 213 1.75 39.48 20.12
CA GLY A 213 2.91 40.36 19.99
C GLY A 213 4.23 39.81 20.54
N GLN A 214 4.29 38.58 21.06
CA GLN A 214 5.52 37.98 21.56
C GLN A 214 6.49 37.69 20.41
N ALA A 215 7.77 38.05 20.58
CA ALA A 215 8.81 37.74 19.59
C ALA A 215 9.05 36.23 19.48
N LEU A 216 9.06 35.71 18.25
CA LEU A 216 9.18 34.28 17.95
C LEU A 216 10.58 33.93 17.46
N PHE A 217 11.09 34.69 16.50
CA PHE A 217 12.45 34.58 16.01
C PHE A 217 12.97 35.95 15.58
N ALA A 218 14.29 36.09 15.53
CA ALA A 218 14.97 37.30 15.09
C ALA A 218 15.92 36.97 13.94
N LEU A 219 15.94 37.86 12.95
CA LEU A 219 16.94 37.86 11.89
C LEU A 219 18.25 38.51 12.37
N ASP A 220 19.35 38.24 11.68
CA ASP A 220 20.62 38.89 11.91
C ASP A 220 20.51 40.39 11.61
N ALA A 221 20.70 41.20 12.65
CA ALA A 221 20.61 42.65 12.60
C ALA A 221 21.91 43.34 12.18
N THR A 222 23.05 42.65 12.18
CA THR A 222 24.38 43.28 12.06
C THR A 222 24.54 44.10 10.77
N THR A 223 24.08 43.57 9.65
CA THR A 223 24.17 44.26 8.35
C THR A 223 23.25 45.48 8.28
N LEU A 224 22.05 45.38 8.85
CA LEU A 224 21.05 46.43 8.80
C LEU A 224 21.34 47.56 9.80
N SER A 225 21.81 47.22 11.00
CA SER A 225 22.26 48.19 12.00
C SER A 225 23.47 48.98 11.50
N GLY A 226 24.46 48.31 10.90
CA GLY A 226 25.62 48.98 10.30
C GLY A 226 25.23 49.95 9.18
N ARG A 227 24.29 49.57 8.31
CA ARG A 227 23.74 50.47 7.28
C ARG A 227 22.99 51.67 7.88
N LEU A 228 22.21 51.44 8.94
CA LEU A 228 21.50 52.50 9.64
C LEU A 228 22.46 53.51 10.26
N ASP A 229 23.56 53.06 10.87
CA ASP A 229 24.57 53.94 11.47
C ASP A 229 25.26 54.82 10.41
N VAL A 230 25.62 54.23 9.26
CA VAL A 230 26.18 54.98 8.11
C VAL A 230 25.15 55.99 7.55
N ALA A 231 23.88 55.60 7.42
CA ALA A 231 22.83 56.48 6.93
C ALA A 231 22.58 57.66 7.87
N ARG A 232 22.60 57.42 9.20
CA ARG A 232 22.48 58.47 10.22
C ARG A 232 23.63 59.47 10.14
N GLN A 233 24.86 59.01 9.95
CA GLN A 233 26.00 59.90 9.76
C GLN A 233 25.88 60.72 8.47
N THR A 234 25.41 60.10 7.39
CA THR A 234 25.21 60.76 6.10
C THR A 234 24.13 61.84 6.19
N LEU A 235 23.03 61.57 6.91
CA LEU A 235 22.01 62.56 7.22
C LEU A 235 22.59 63.74 8.02
N ALA A 236 23.38 63.46 9.07
CA ALA A 236 24.00 64.51 9.88
C ALA A 236 24.92 65.42 9.04
N THR A 237 25.66 64.86 8.08
CA THR A 237 26.46 65.66 7.13
C THR A 237 25.58 66.50 6.21
N ALA A 238 24.53 65.94 5.62
CA ALA A 238 23.61 66.67 4.76
C ALA A 238 22.89 67.81 5.50
N GLU A 239 22.49 67.59 6.76
CA GLU A 239 21.89 68.61 7.62
C GLU A 239 22.89 69.71 8.00
N ALA A 240 24.17 69.38 8.19
CA ALA A 240 25.21 70.38 8.43
C ALA A 240 25.45 71.26 7.19
N GLU A 241 25.55 70.66 6.00
CA GLU A 241 25.68 71.38 4.73
C GLU A 241 24.46 72.29 4.46
N TYR A 242 23.25 71.76 4.68
CA TYR A 242 22.01 72.54 4.58
C TYR A 242 22.04 73.75 5.51
N ARG A 243 22.41 73.57 6.79
CA ARG A 243 22.50 74.67 7.76
C ARG A 243 23.53 75.71 7.35
N GLN A 244 24.69 75.29 6.85
CA GLN A 244 25.73 76.21 6.38
C GLN A 244 25.25 77.04 5.18
N ALA A 245 24.60 76.40 4.20
CA ALA A 245 24.04 77.10 3.04
C ALA A 245 22.88 78.03 3.43
N ALA A 246 22.05 77.61 4.39
CA ALA A 246 20.94 78.43 4.91
C ALA A 246 21.44 79.66 5.67
N GLN A 247 22.64 79.63 6.24
CA GLN A 247 23.27 80.84 6.79
C GLN A 247 23.83 81.73 5.67
N ALA A 248 24.44 81.15 4.64
CA ALA A 248 25.00 81.90 3.51
C ALA A 248 23.94 82.58 2.61
N MET A 249 22.72 82.03 2.52
CA MET A 249 21.63 82.58 1.68
C MET A 249 21.22 84.01 2.06
N VAL A 250 21.53 84.44 3.28
CA VAL A 250 21.26 85.80 3.76
C VAL A 250 22.11 86.83 3.00
N PHE A 251 23.30 86.42 2.56
CA PHE A 251 24.30 87.31 1.95
C PHE A 251 24.57 87.01 0.46
N ASP A 252 24.19 85.82 -0.04
CA ASP A 252 24.44 85.40 -1.43
C ASP A 252 23.18 84.83 -2.12
N ALA A 253 22.79 85.45 -3.25
CA ALA A 253 21.66 85.02 -4.07
C ALA A 253 21.88 83.64 -4.71
N LYS A 254 23.14 83.23 -4.95
CA LYS A 254 23.48 81.90 -5.47
C LYS A 254 23.27 80.82 -4.40
N ALA A 255 23.59 81.13 -3.14
CA ALA A 255 23.33 80.25 -2.01
C ALA A 255 21.82 80.00 -1.81
N LYS A 256 20.94 80.96 -2.13
CA LYS A 256 19.47 80.78 -2.08
C LYS A 256 18.97 79.63 -2.97
N ALA A 257 19.53 79.47 -4.18
CA ALA A 257 19.19 78.35 -5.05
C ALA A 257 19.74 77.01 -4.52
N GLN A 258 20.93 77.04 -3.92
CA GLN A 258 21.59 75.86 -3.36
C GLN A 258 20.90 75.32 -2.11
N VAL A 259 20.31 76.18 -1.28
CA VAL A 259 19.56 75.79 -0.08
C VAL A 259 18.39 74.86 -0.42
N ALA A 260 17.63 75.15 -1.47
CA ALA A 260 16.51 74.31 -1.88
C ALA A 260 16.98 72.90 -2.29
N ILE A 261 18.11 72.79 -2.99
CA ILE A 261 18.71 71.51 -3.39
C ILE A 261 19.21 70.73 -2.16
N LEU A 262 19.90 71.40 -1.24
CA LEU A 262 20.43 70.77 -0.02
C LEU A 262 19.30 70.35 0.95
N ALA A 263 18.21 71.13 1.02
CA ALA A 263 17.01 70.73 1.75
C ALA A 263 16.42 69.42 1.19
N GLY A 264 16.31 69.32 -0.14
CA GLY A 264 15.84 68.10 -0.80
C GLY A 264 16.75 66.90 -0.51
N LYS A 265 18.08 67.10 -0.53
CA LYS A 265 19.04 66.04 -0.17
C LYS A 265 18.94 65.61 1.29
N ALA A 266 18.80 66.55 2.22
CA ALA A 266 18.63 66.24 3.63
C ALA A 266 17.33 65.44 3.87
N GLU A 267 16.23 65.82 3.22
CA GLU A 267 14.97 65.08 3.32
C GLU A 267 15.07 63.68 2.69
N GLU A 268 15.77 63.52 1.57
CA GLU A 268 16.07 62.21 0.97
C GLU A 268 16.82 61.31 1.96
N LYS A 269 17.86 61.83 2.62
CA LYS A 269 18.62 61.08 3.63
C LYS A 269 17.82 60.80 4.89
N ALA A 270 16.92 61.69 5.28
CA ALA A 270 16.00 61.46 6.38
C ALA A 270 15.02 60.32 6.06
N ALA A 271 14.53 60.27 4.82
CA ALA A 271 13.69 59.17 4.35
C ALA A 271 14.44 57.82 4.32
N GLU A 272 15.72 57.83 3.93
CA GLU A 272 16.59 56.64 3.96
C GLU A 272 16.77 56.09 5.38
N VAL A 273 17.03 56.97 6.37
CA VAL A 273 17.10 56.57 7.79
C VAL A 273 15.77 55.99 8.27
N ARG A 274 14.64 56.65 8.00
CA ARG A 274 13.30 56.15 8.39
C ARG A 274 13.00 54.78 7.78
N LEU A 275 13.41 54.53 6.54
CA LEU A 275 13.26 53.24 5.88
C LEU A 275 14.04 52.15 6.65
N LEU A 276 15.32 52.39 6.92
CA LEU A 276 16.19 51.45 7.63
C LEU A 276 15.71 51.18 9.06
N GLU A 277 15.23 52.20 9.78
CA GLU A 277 14.62 52.04 11.10
C GLU A 277 13.36 51.16 11.04
N SER A 278 12.51 51.36 10.03
CA SER A 278 11.31 50.54 9.84
C SER A 278 11.65 49.08 9.51
N GLN A 279 12.75 48.84 8.79
CA GLN A 279 13.24 47.50 8.51
C GLN A 279 13.82 46.86 9.77
N LEU A 280 14.59 47.60 10.56
CA LEU A 280 15.17 47.12 11.82
C LEU A 280 14.08 46.73 12.82
N ALA A 281 12.99 47.50 12.91
CA ALA A 281 11.84 47.18 13.75
C ALA A 281 11.09 45.88 13.32
N ARG A 282 11.26 45.46 12.07
CA ARG A 282 10.68 44.23 11.51
C ARG A 282 11.64 43.03 11.53
N ILE A 283 12.84 43.16 12.09
CA ILE A 283 13.79 42.03 12.24
C ILE A 283 13.22 40.92 13.11
N GLU A 284 12.46 41.30 14.14
CA GLU A 284 11.81 40.36 15.03
C GLU A 284 10.42 40.02 14.49
N ALA A 285 10.23 38.75 14.13
CA ALA A 285 8.90 38.25 13.79
C ALA A 285 8.12 37.99 15.07
N LYS A 286 6.96 38.66 15.19
CA LYS A 286 6.10 38.57 16.37
C LYS A 286 4.89 37.68 16.12
N ALA A 287 4.37 37.08 17.17
CA ALA A 287 3.14 36.32 17.14
C ALA A 287 1.95 37.24 16.84
N PRO A 288 1.15 36.96 15.81
CA PRO A 288 0.00 37.78 15.43
C PRO A 288 -1.27 37.50 16.29
N LYS A 289 -1.24 36.44 17.09
CA LYS A 289 -2.31 36.04 18.02
C LYS A 289 -1.72 35.16 19.13
N PRO A 290 -2.40 35.02 20.30
CA PRO A 290 -1.99 34.05 21.29
C PRO A 290 -2.25 32.61 20.79
N GLY A 291 -1.41 31.66 21.20
CA GLY A 291 -1.52 30.27 20.77
C GLY A 291 -0.31 29.42 21.12
N ILE A 292 -0.10 28.33 20.39
CA ILE A 292 1.03 27.42 20.46
C ILE A 292 1.87 27.59 19.19
N ALA A 293 3.18 27.69 19.34
CA ALA A 293 4.12 27.73 18.22
C ALA A 293 4.35 26.31 17.65
N VAL A 294 4.00 26.11 16.39
CA VAL A 294 4.06 24.84 15.66
C VAL A 294 5.14 24.91 14.59
N PHE A 295 6.23 24.19 14.82
CA PHE A 295 7.35 23.95 13.91
C PHE A 295 8.15 22.74 14.41
N ASP A 296 9.06 22.22 13.59
CA ASP A 296 9.77 20.95 13.88
C ASP A 296 10.87 21.12 14.94
N ASP A 297 11.96 21.81 14.61
CA ASP A 297 13.06 22.12 15.54
C ASP A 297 13.56 23.55 15.33
N ALA A 298 14.02 24.20 16.39
CA ALA A 298 14.66 25.51 16.33
C ALA A 298 16.05 25.43 15.68
N ALA A 299 16.77 24.31 15.86
CA ALA A 299 18.12 24.13 15.33
C ALA A 299 18.16 24.15 13.78
N ASP A 300 17.09 23.68 13.13
CA ASP A 300 16.98 23.66 11.65
C ASP A 300 16.86 25.06 11.03
N TRP A 301 16.49 26.05 11.85
CA TRP A 301 16.30 27.42 11.40
C TRP A 301 17.47 28.33 11.75
N ILE A 302 18.14 28.13 12.88
CA ILE A 302 19.26 28.98 13.30
C ILE A 302 20.38 28.92 12.25
N GLY A 303 20.78 30.07 11.72
CA GLY A 303 21.78 30.20 10.67
C GLY A 303 21.27 29.96 9.25
N ARG A 304 19.98 29.64 9.07
CA ARG A 304 19.39 29.42 7.74
C ARG A 304 19.04 30.77 7.07
N PRO A 305 19.43 30.97 5.79
CA PRO A 305 18.96 32.11 5.02
C PRO A 305 17.48 31.94 4.66
N VAL A 306 16.70 33.02 4.79
CA VAL A 306 15.26 33.08 4.50
C VAL A 306 14.93 34.27 3.62
N VAL A 307 13.88 34.13 2.81
CA VAL A 307 13.35 35.20 1.95
C VAL A 307 12.03 35.76 2.48
N VAL A 308 11.70 37.00 2.12
CA VAL A 308 10.42 37.63 2.49
C VAL A 308 9.26 36.71 2.10
N GLY A 309 8.41 36.40 3.08
CA GLY A 309 7.23 35.57 2.89
C GLY A 309 7.48 34.06 3.03
N GLU A 310 8.73 33.60 3.22
CA GLU A 310 9.01 32.20 3.53
C GLU A 310 8.34 31.79 4.84
N LYS A 311 7.67 30.64 4.84
CA LYS A 311 7.02 30.08 6.03
C LYS A 311 8.08 29.52 6.97
N VAL A 312 8.20 30.10 8.16
CA VAL A 312 9.10 29.62 9.21
C VAL A 312 8.35 28.74 10.20
N MET A 313 7.23 29.23 10.73
CA MET A 313 6.42 28.49 11.70
C MET A 313 4.94 28.86 11.60
N ALA A 314 4.08 28.20 12.36
CA ALA A 314 2.67 28.56 12.50
C ALA A 314 2.30 28.75 13.97
N VAL A 315 1.39 29.68 14.24
CA VAL A 315 0.79 29.85 15.57
C VAL A 315 -0.65 29.37 15.51
N ALA A 316 -0.97 28.35 16.31
CA ALA A 316 -2.27 27.70 16.36
C ALA A 316 -2.89 27.80 17.75
N ASP A 317 -4.22 27.76 17.86
CA ASP A 317 -4.89 27.67 19.17
C ASP A 317 -5.05 26.19 19.53
N GLU A 318 -4.72 25.80 20.77
CA GLU A 318 -4.85 24.42 21.26
C GLU A 318 -6.31 23.95 21.26
N SER A 319 -7.25 24.88 21.46
CA SER A 319 -8.69 24.63 21.55
C SER A 319 -9.40 24.75 20.20
N ASP A 320 -8.76 25.28 19.16
CA ASP A 320 -9.35 25.40 17.82
C ASP A 320 -8.83 24.30 16.87
N THR A 321 -9.24 23.06 17.14
CA THR A 321 -8.86 21.89 16.34
C THR A 321 -9.95 21.41 15.39
N GLU A 322 -9.51 20.85 14.27
CA GLU A 322 -10.30 20.12 13.28
C GLU A 322 -9.61 18.78 12.96
N ILE A 323 -10.33 17.85 12.36
CA ILE A 323 -9.77 16.56 11.97
C ILE A 323 -9.34 16.61 10.51
N GLU A 324 -8.09 16.25 10.25
CA GLU A 324 -7.55 16.05 8.92
C GLU A 324 -7.40 14.55 8.67
N ALA A 325 -8.20 14.02 7.74
CA ALA A 325 -8.20 12.61 7.35
C ALA A 325 -7.64 12.45 5.94
N TRP A 326 -6.89 11.39 5.74
CA TRP A 326 -6.22 11.08 4.48
C TRP A 326 -6.88 9.89 3.80
N VAL A 327 -7.71 10.18 2.80
CA VAL A 327 -8.54 9.18 2.12
C VAL A 327 -7.86 8.72 0.84
N SER A 328 -7.78 7.40 0.64
CA SER A 328 -7.23 6.80 -0.58
C SER A 328 -7.99 7.28 -1.82
N VAL A 329 -7.28 7.42 -2.95
CA VAL A 329 -7.87 7.77 -4.25
C VAL A 329 -8.99 6.81 -4.66
N ALA A 330 -8.88 5.53 -4.29
CA ALA A 330 -9.90 4.53 -4.59
C ALA A 330 -11.22 4.76 -3.84
N ASP A 331 -11.17 5.38 -2.66
CA ASP A 331 -12.30 5.50 -1.75
C ASP A 331 -12.85 6.95 -1.65
N VAL A 332 -12.21 7.92 -2.30
CA VAL A 332 -12.60 9.35 -2.24
C VAL A 332 -14.03 9.60 -2.74
N GLY A 333 -14.49 8.80 -3.71
CA GLY A 333 -15.84 8.91 -4.28
C GLY A 333 -16.98 8.64 -3.29
N GLU A 334 -16.69 7.99 -2.16
CA GLU A 334 -17.68 7.69 -1.11
C GLU A 334 -17.78 8.80 -0.07
N VAL A 335 -16.83 9.75 -0.07
CA VAL A 335 -16.77 10.85 0.89
C VAL A 335 -17.61 12.03 0.40
N ARG A 336 -18.58 12.45 1.20
CA ARG A 336 -19.41 13.63 0.94
C ARG A 336 -19.10 14.77 1.89
N VAL A 337 -19.19 15.99 1.36
CA VAL A 337 -19.24 17.21 2.17
C VAL A 337 -20.49 17.16 3.04
N GLN A 338 -20.39 17.61 4.29
CA GLN A 338 -21.39 17.47 5.36
C GLN A 338 -21.64 16.04 5.88
N GLY A 339 -20.90 15.04 5.37
CA GLY A 339 -20.96 13.67 5.86
C GLY A 339 -20.52 13.55 7.33
N VAL A 340 -20.99 12.49 8.00
CA VAL A 340 -20.60 12.21 9.39
C VAL A 340 -19.24 11.52 9.39
N LEU A 341 -18.31 12.11 10.14
CA LEU A 341 -16.98 11.56 10.39
C LEU A 341 -16.87 11.19 11.87
N THR A 342 -16.53 9.94 12.15
CA THR A 342 -16.25 9.46 13.50
C THR A 342 -14.76 9.20 13.64
N PHE A 343 -14.09 9.95 14.50
CA PHE A 343 -12.65 9.86 14.71
C PHE A 343 -12.33 9.06 15.97
N PHE A 344 -11.57 7.98 15.79
CA PHE A 344 -11.10 7.11 16.86
C PHE A 344 -9.64 7.44 17.15
N LEU A 345 -9.38 8.05 18.30
CA LEU A 345 -8.02 8.41 18.73
C LEU A 345 -7.23 7.15 19.10
N ASN A 346 -5.95 7.09 18.73
CA ASN A 346 -5.09 5.99 19.18
C ASN A 346 -4.86 6.01 20.70
N THR A 347 -4.90 7.21 21.30
CA THR A 347 -4.75 7.40 22.74
C THR A 347 -5.99 7.05 23.54
N ASP A 348 -7.17 7.12 22.92
CA ASP A 348 -8.45 6.76 23.54
C ASP A 348 -9.42 6.16 22.51
N PRO A 349 -9.28 4.85 22.21
CA PRO A 349 -10.13 4.19 21.21
C PRO A 349 -11.60 4.06 21.64
N LEU A 350 -11.88 4.20 22.95
CA LEU A 350 -13.22 3.99 23.51
C LEU A 350 -14.06 5.27 23.52
N SER A 351 -13.46 6.44 23.32
CA SER A 351 -14.16 7.73 23.21
C SER A 351 -14.08 8.32 21.79
N PRO A 352 -14.93 7.85 20.86
CA PRO A 352 -14.93 8.40 19.50
C PRO A 352 -15.41 9.85 19.47
N VAL A 353 -14.69 10.69 18.73
CA VAL A 353 -15.05 12.09 18.51
C VAL A 353 -15.86 12.20 17.22
N LYS A 354 -17.10 12.72 17.34
CA LYS A 354 -17.95 12.97 16.17
C LYS A 354 -17.62 14.33 15.55
N ALA A 355 -17.50 14.33 14.23
CA ALA A 355 -17.20 15.49 13.42
C ALA A 355 -18.00 15.47 12.12
N GLN A 356 -18.02 16.60 11.44
CA GLN A 356 -18.72 16.76 10.17
C GLN A 356 -17.73 17.18 9.09
N VAL A 357 -17.77 16.50 7.95
CA VAL A 357 -16.86 16.79 6.83
C VAL A 357 -17.15 18.20 6.30
N ARG A 358 -16.16 19.09 6.38
CA ARG A 358 -16.21 20.46 5.89
C ARG A 358 -15.80 20.56 4.43
N SER A 359 -14.73 19.87 4.05
CA SER A 359 -14.19 19.95 2.69
C SER A 359 -13.37 18.70 2.34
N VAL A 360 -13.40 18.35 1.06
CA VAL A 360 -12.54 17.33 0.44
C VAL A 360 -11.64 18.05 -0.57
N ALA A 361 -10.33 17.89 -0.46
CA ALA A 361 -9.39 18.48 -1.41
C ALA A 361 -9.54 17.84 -2.80
N TYR A 362 -9.69 18.67 -3.83
CA TYR A 362 -9.82 18.22 -5.21
C TYR A 362 -8.57 17.53 -5.75
N GLU A 363 -7.40 18.02 -5.34
CA GLU A 363 -6.11 17.46 -5.76
C GLU A 363 -5.62 16.45 -4.72
N ALA A 364 -5.12 15.32 -5.20
CA ALA A 364 -4.48 14.34 -4.35
C ALA A 364 -3.04 14.78 -4.07
N SER A 365 -2.63 14.75 -2.81
CA SER A 365 -1.27 15.12 -2.43
C SER A 365 -0.45 13.89 -2.07
N ALA A 366 0.82 13.89 -2.47
CA ALA A 366 1.78 12.88 -2.02
C ALA A 366 2.09 13.10 -0.54
N ARG A 367 1.87 12.06 0.26
CA ARG A 367 2.22 12.07 1.67
C ARG A 367 3.71 11.70 1.83
N PRO A 368 4.38 12.10 2.94
CA PRO A 368 5.75 11.67 3.25
C PRO A 368 5.97 10.15 3.25
N ASP A 369 4.91 9.34 3.35
CA ASP A 369 4.95 7.88 3.25
C ASP A 369 4.87 7.35 1.79
N SER A 370 5.00 8.22 0.79
CA SER A 370 4.90 7.93 -0.67
C SER A 370 3.52 7.46 -1.16
N THR A 371 2.48 7.51 -0.31
CA THR A 371 1.11 7.24 -0.75
C THR A 371 0.42 8.50 -1.28
N ILE A 372 -0.46 8.32 -2.26
CA ILE A 372 -1.29 9.40 -2.81
C ILE A 372 -2.66 9.33 -2.14
N ALA A 373 -3.06 10.42 -1.49
CA ALA A 373 -4.34 10.50 -0.78
C ALA A 373 -4.98 11.89 -0.93
N HIS A 374 -6.31 11.93 -0.88
CA HIS A 374 -7.07 13.16 -0.78
C HIS A 374 -7.18 13.60 0.68
N ARG A 375 -6.96 14.89 0.90
CA ARG A 375 -7.07 15.50 2.22
C ARG A 375 -8.51 15.89 2.51
N VAL A 376 -9.08 15.33 3.56
CA VAL A 376 -10.43 15.61 4.02
C VAL A 376 -10.36 16.35 5.35
N ARG A 377 -11.03 17.49 5.46
CA ARG A 377 -11.12 18.27 6.70
C ARG A 377 -12.51 18.18 7.29
N ALA A 378 -12.60 17.94 8.59
CA ALA A 378 -13.85 17.81 9.31
C ALA A 378 -13.87 18.63 10.60
N THR A 379 -14.94 19.38 10.82
CA THR A 379 -15.15 20.21 12.01
C THR A 379 -15.75 19.37 13.14
N ILE A 380 -15.18 19.51 14.34
CA ILE A 380 -15.58 18.73 15.51
C ILE A 380 -16.83 19.33 16.15
N ASN A 381 -17.86 18.49 16.33
CA ASN A 381 -19.13 18.88 16.95
C ASN A 381 -19.12 18.42 18.42
N GLY A 382 -18.36 19.10 19.27
CA GLY A 382 -18.26 18.75 20.70
C GLY A 382 -17.46 19.75 21.53
N ALA A 383 -17.75 19.80 22.84
CA ALA A 383 -17.07 20.69 23.79
C ALA A 383 -15.65 20.23 24.15
N ALA A 384 -15.40 18.92 24.12
CA ALA A 384 -14.08 18.34 24.36
C ALA A 384 -13.37 18.10 23.02
N LYS A 385 -12.50 19.03 22.66
CA LYS A 385 -11.67 18.91 21.45
C LYS A 385 -10.34 18.23 21.79
N PRO A 386 -9.89 17.25 20.99
CA PRO A 386 -8.61 16.58 21.19
C PRO A 386 -7.47 17.57 20.99
N ARG A 387 -6.37 17.37 21.73
CA ARG A 387 -5.14 18.15 21.58
C ARG A 387 -4.61 18.08 20.15
N LEU A 388 -3.92 19.14 19.75
CA LEU A 388 -3.25 19.23 18.46
C LEU A 388 -2.22 18.09 18.30
N GLY A 389 -2.15 17.49 17.12
CA GLY A 389 -1.16 16.47 16.76
C GLY A 389 -1.52 15.04 17.16
N LEU A 390 -2.66 14.80 17.82
CA LEU A 390 -3.10 13.44 18.13
C LEU A 390 -3.54 12.68 16.87
N LYS A 391 -3.05 11.45 16.72
CA LYS A 391 -3.32 10.58 15.57
C LYS A 391 -4.37 9.51 15.90
N GLY A 392 -5.07 9.06 14.86
CA GLY A 392 -6.13 8.08 14.97
C GLY A 392 -6.60 7.56 13.62
N THR A 393 -7.77 6.93 13.63
CA THR A 393 -8.46 6.47 12.43
C THR A 393 -9.80 7.18 12.33
N ALA A 394 -10.06 7.81 11.19
CA ALA A 394 -11.37 8.36 10.86
C ALA A 394 -12.19 7.32 10.10
N ARG A 395 -13.40 7.06 10.59
CA ARG A 395 -14.48 6.40 9.84
C ARG A 395 -15.36 7.48 9.24
N ILE A 396 -15.43 7.54 7.92
CA ILE A 396 -16.28 8.45 7.18
C ILE A 396 -17.45 7.65 6.65
N ASP A 397 -18.66 7.99 7.09
CA ASP A 397 -19.86 7.33 6.59
C ASP A 397 -20.21 7.90 5.21
N GLY A 398 -20.35 6.99 4.24
CA GLY A 398 -20.72 7.31 2.86
C GLY A 398 -22.20 7.09 2.60
N ASP A 399 -22.55 6.97 1.32
CA ASP A 399 -23.93 6.75 0.92
C ASP A 399 -24.46 5.36 1.26
N SER A 400 -25.77 5.31 1.44
CA SER A 400 -26.51 4.04 1.42
C SER A 400 -26.59 3.54 -0.01
N VAL A 401 -25.84 2.49 -0.32
CA VAL A 401 -25.84 1.83 -1.63
C VAL A 401 -26.47 0.44 -1.51
N PRO A 402 -27.13 -0.07 -2.57
CA PRO A 402 -27.63 -1.44 -2.59
C PRO A 402 -26.49 -2.45 -2.37
N LEU A 403 -26.76 -3.52 -1.62
CA LEU A 403 -25.77 -4.56 -1.30
C LEU A 403 -25.09 -5.14 -2.54
N VAL A 404 -25.81 -5.30 -3.65
CA VAL A 404 -25.24 -5.72 -4.94
C VAL A 404 -24.10 -4.80 -5.41
N TRP A 405 -24.30 -3.48 -5.33
CA TRP A 405 -23.26 -2.53 -5.72
C TRP A 405 -22.07 -2.61 -4.76
N TRP A 406 -22.34 -2.68 -3.45
CA TRP A 406 -21.29 -2.77 -2.43
C TRP A 406 -20.39 -4.01 -2.58
N VAL A 407 -20.96 -5.18 -2.90
CA VAL A 407 -20.21 -6.44 -3.11
C VAL A 407 -19.42 -6.40 -4.42
N PHE A 408 -20.04 -5.94 -5.51
CA PHE A 408 -19.41 -6.00 -6.84
C PHE A 408 -18.48 -4.83 -7.15
N ARG A 409 -18.48 -3.73 -6.36
CA ARG A 409 -17.67 -2.53 -6.65
C ARG A 409 -16.18 -2.80 -6.82
N ARG A 410 -15.58 -3.60 -5.92
CA ARG A 410 -14.14 -3.91 -5.93
C ARG A 410 -13.74 -4.80 -7.11
N PRO A 411 -14.37 -5.98 -7.33
CA PRO A 411 -14.02 -6.81 -8.48
C PRO A 411 -14.31 -6.14 -9.82
N LEU A 412 -15.38 -5.32 -9.92
CA LEU A 412 -15.63 -4.53 -11.13
C LEU A 412 -14.52 -3.51 -11.39
N ALA A 413 -14.02 -2.83 -10.35
CA ALA A 413 -12.90 -1.90 -10.49
C ALA A 413 -11.63 -2.62 -10.97
N THR A 414 -11.33 -3.81 -10.45
CA THR A 414 -10.18 -4.61 -10.89
C THR A 414 -10.35 -5.12 -12.32
N MET A 415 -11.54 -5.64 -12.67
CA MET A 415 -11.85 -6.06 -14.05
C MET A 415 -11.71 -4.90 -15.02
N ARG A 416 -12.14 -3.69 -14.63
CA ARG A 416 -11.98 -2.48 -15.43
C ARG A 416 -10.50 -2.13 -15.67
N GLN A 417 -9.66 -2.24 -14.62
CA GLN A 417 -8.22 -2.02 -14.75
C GLN A 417 -7.55 -3.02 -15.71
N PHE A 418 -8.00 -4.28 -15.73
CA PHE A 418 -7.48 -5.29 -16.66
C PHE A 418 -8.02 -5.13 -18.09
N VAL A 419 -9.27 -4.70 -18.25
CA VAL A 419 -9.94 -4.59 -19.56
C VAL A 419 -9.68 -3.23 -20.24
N GLY A 420 -9.11 -2.25 -19.52
CA GLY A 420 -8.55 -1.03 -20.12
C GLY A 420 -9.58 -0.04 -20.66
N PHE A 421 -10.78 0.01 -20.07
CA PHE A 421 -11.83 0.98 -20.42
C PHE A 421 -12.29 1.84 -19.24
#